data_AF-A0A0J9W9V6-F1
#
_entry.id   AF-A0A0J9W9V6-F1
#
_cell.length_a   1.000
_cell.length_b   1.000
_cell.length_c   1.000
_cell.angle_alpha   90.00
_cell.angle_beta   90.00
_cell.angle_gamma   90.00
#
_symmetry.space_group_name_H-M   'P 1'
#
loop_
_entity.id
_entity.type
_entity.pdbx_description
1 polymer ?
#
loop_
_entity_poly.entity_id
_entity_poly.type
_entity_poly.pdbx_seq_one_letter_code
_entity_poly.pdbx_strand_id
1 'polypeptide(L)'
;MTGATTSTSIDSNYLADVHSQEGQPTTRSHLVRALNFALIIFFYRRIYNVHPHILQQYVDVVLRALQEFELCCEKEGQGGPGSPWPAFMAGCETMTKKHRDYFENWVDRAFARTGFTRLLTAKKCVQEVWEMLDRFRVSDNELMQRYWTWMHISEEQNLYDSDYHSELKLRKST
;
A
#
# COMPACT_ATOMS: atom_id res chain seq x y z
N MET A 1 -3.41 64.69 31.62
CA MET A 1 -2.71 63.42 31.36
C MET A 1 -3.58 62.31 31.93
N THR A 2 -4.39 61.67 31.10
CA THR A 2 -5.32 60.60 31.50
C THR A 2 -5.22 59.50 30.45
N GLY A 3 -4.76 58.33 30.88
CA GLY A 3 -4.46 57.19 30.03
C GLY A 3 -5.72 56.52 29.48
N ALA A 4 -5.68 56.16 28.21
CA ALA A 4 -6.63 55.25 27.60
C ALA A 4 -6.04 53.83 27.68
N THR A 5 -6.54 53.04 28.62
CA THR A 5 -6.34 51.59 28.66
C THR A 5 -7.15 50.94 27.55
N THR A 6 -6.50 50.55 26.47
CA THR A 6 -7.08 49.67 25.45
C THR A 6 -7.08 48.25 26.00
N SER A 7 -8.17 47.85 26.64
CA SER A 7 -8.40 46.46 27.06
C SER A 7 -8.74 45.65 25.81
N THR A 8 -7.75 45.01 25.20
CA THR A 8 -7.96 44.04 24.13
C THR A 8 -8.55 42.78 24.75
N SER A 9 -9.88 42.66 24.68
CA SER A 9 -10.58 41.39 24.90
C SER A 9 -10.08 40.40 23.85
N ILE A 10 -9.17 39.51 24.24
CA ILE A 10 -8.84 38.33 23.44
C ILE A 10 -10.10 37.46 23.48
N ASP A 11 -10.84 37.44 22.39
CA ASP A 11 -12.02 36.60 22.26
C ASP A 11 -11.66 35.15 22.56
N SER A 12 -12.26 34.61 23.62
CA SER A 12 -12.12 33.22 24.07
C SER A 12 -12.44 32.21 22.95
N ASN A 13 -13.16 32.64 21.91
CA ASN A 13 -13.47 31.85 20.73
C ASN A 13 -12.26 31.63 19.81
N TYR A 14 -11.28 32.54 19.79
CA TYR A 14 -10.08 32.39 18.96
C TYR A 14 -9.16 31.27 19.50
N LEU A 15 -9.03 31.17 20.82
CA LEU A 15 -8.24 30.12 21.46
C LEU A 15 -8.97 28.75 21.44
N ALA A 16 -10.31 28.75 21.44
CA ALA A 16 -11.10 27.52 21.30
C ALA A 16 -10.98 26.92 19.89
N ASP A 17 -10.82 27.75 18.85
CA ASP A 17 -10.65 27.31 17.47
C ASP A 17 -9.23 26.78 17.20
N VAL A 18 -8.22 27.35 17.86
CA VAL A 18 -6.82 26.86 17.83
C VAL A 18 -6.69 25.49 18.52
N HIS A 19 -7.44 25.24 19.59
CA HIS A 19 -7.45 23.92 20.26
C HIS A 19 -8.34 22.88 19.59
N SER A 20 -9.28 23.29 18.72
CA SER A 20 -10.08 22.37 17.89
C SER A 20 -9.36 21.92 16.61
N GLN A 21 -8.19 22.49 16.34
CA GLN A 21 -7.27 22.16 15.25
C GLN A 21 -6.15 21.20 15.70
N GLU A 22 -6.29 20.46 16.81
CA GLU A 22 -5.60 19.17 16.96
C GLU A 22 -6.29 18.16 16.04
N GLY A 23 -5.94 18.32 14.76
CA GLY A 23 -6.74 17.98 13.59
C GLY A 23 -7.06 16.50 13.48
N GLN A 24 -8.34 16.21 13.30
CA GLN A 24 -8.78 14.93 12.73
C GLN A 24 -7.94 14.66 11.47
N PRO A 25 -7.31 13.48 11.37
CA PRO A 25 -6.46 13.16 10.23
C PRO A 25 -7.28 13.25 8.93
N THR A 26 -6.80 14.07 8.00
CA THR A 26 -7.47 14.25 6.69
C THR A 26 -7.33 12.99 5.85
N THR A 27 -8.25 12.77 4.90
CA THR A 27 -8.15 11.71 3.88
C THR A 27 -6.73 11.64 3.28
N ARG A 28 -6.17 12.78 2.90
CA ARG A 28 -4.81 12.88 2.37
C ARG A 28 -3.75 12.32 3.33
N SER A 29 -3.86 12.60 4.63
CA SER A 29 -2.87 12.16 5.62
C SER A 29 -2.78 10.63 5.73
N HIS A 30 -3.93 9.94 5.66
CA HIS A 30 -3.99 8.47 5.65
C HIS A 30 -3.34 7.89 4.39
N LEU A 31 -3.58 8.48 3.22
CA LEU A 31 -2.92 8.04 1.98
C LEU A 31 -1.41 8.26 2.01
N VAL A 32 -0.94 9.42 2.50
CA VAL A 32 0.50 9.67 2.68
C VAL A 32 1.13 8.68 3.65
N ARG A 33 0.43 8.33 4.73
CA ARG A 33 0.88 7.30 5.67
C ARG A 33 1.00 5.94 4.99
N ALA A 34 -0.01 5.51 4.23
CA ALA A 34 0.05 4.25 3.48
C ALA A 34 1.24 4.24 2.50
N LEU A 35 1.45 5.34 1.76
CA LEU A 35 2.57 5.48 0.83
C LEU A 35 3.93 5.39 1.51
N ASN A 36 4.14 6.10 2.61
CA ASN A 36 5.41 6.11 3.33
C ASN A 36 5.78 4.71 3.85
N PHE A 37 4.82 4.00 4.42
CA PHE A 37 5.08 2.64 4.92
C PHE A 37 5.22 1.61 3.80
N ALA A 38 4.55 1.79 2.66
CA ALA A 38 4.79 0.97 1.48
C ALA A 38 6.19 1.18 0.91
N LEU A 39 6.74 2.40 0.97
CA LEU A 39 8.13 2.66 0.62
C LEU A 39 9.11 1.96 1.58
N ILE A 40 8.81 1.95 2.89
CA ILE A 40 9.60 1.17 3.86
C ILE A 40 9.59 -0.31 3.46
N ILE A 41 8.42 -0.89 3.20
CA ILE A 41 8.32 -2.28 2.72
C ILE A 41 9.17 -2.49 1.47
N PHE A 42 9.05 -1.59 0.48
CA PHE A 42 9.83 -1.65 -0.75
C PHE A 42 11.34 -1.61 -0.48
N PHE A 43 11.85 -0.65 0.30
CA PHE A 43 13.28 -0.52 0.55
C PHE A 43 13.85 -1.68 1.36
N TYR A 44 13.16 -2.11 2.42
CA TYR A 44 13.60 -3.24 3.22
C TYR A 44 13.60 -4.54 2.42
N ARG A 45 12.64 -4.71 1.51
CA ARG A 45 12.64 -5.88 0.63
C ARG A 45 13.68 -5.80 -0.48
N ARG A 46 13.87 -4.62 -1.09
CA ARG A 46 14.69 -4.46 -2.31
C ARG A 46 16.16 -4.20 -2.05
N ILE A 47 16.49 -3.41 -1.03
CA ILE A 47 17.87 -3.02 -0.72
C ILE A 47 18.45 -3.99 0.30
N TYR A 48 17.68 -4.31 1.34
CA TYR A 48 18.17 -5.07 2.49
C TYR A 48 17.79 -6.55 2.46
N ASN A 49 16.93 -6.97 1.53
CA ASN A 49 16.43 -8.34 1.38
C ASN A 49 16.08 -9.01 2.72
N VAL A 50 15.33 -8.29 3.57
CA VAL A 50 15.00 -8.76 4.92
C VAL A 50 13.94 -9.85 4.91
N HIS A 51 13.90 -10.62 6.00
CA HIS A 51 12.91 -11.66 6.19
C HIS A 51 11.48 -11.09 6.24
N PRO A 52 10.49 -11.67 5.54
CA PRO A 52 9.11 -11.16 5.47
C PRO A 52 8.43 -10.95 6.84
N HIS A 53 8.84 -11.70 7.88
CA HIS A 53 8.32 -11.50 9.24
C HIS A 53 8.59 -10.08 9.78
N ILE A 54 9.76 -9.51 9.48
CA ILE A 54 10.14 -8.18 9.95
C ILE A 54 9.23 -7.10 9.33
N LEU A 55 8.67 -7.38 8.16
CA LEU A 55 7.82 -6.48 7.40
C LEU A 55 6.37 -6.46 7.88
N GLN A 56 5.91 -7.46 8.66
CA GLN A 56 4.50 -7.58 9.02
C GLN A 56 3.97 -6.36 9.79
N GLN A 57 4.78 -5.77 10.68
CA GLN A 57 4.40 -4.54 11.38
C GLN A 57 4.12 -3.38 10.41
N TYR A 58 4.84 -3.30 9.29
CA TYR A 58 4.65 -2.26 8.29
C TYR A 58 3.45 -2.56 7.39
N VAL A 59 3.24 -3.84 7.06
CA VAL A 59 2.02 -4.31 6.37
C VAL A 59 0.78 -3.87 7.15
N ASP A 60 0.74 -4.11 8.46
CA ASP A 60 -0.38 -3.74 9.32
C ASP A 60 -0.68 -2.24 9.29
N VAL A 61 0.38 -1.42 9.30
CA VAL A 61 0.24 0.04 9.22
C VAL A 61 -0.30 0.48 7.87
N VAL A 62 0.16 -0.12 6.76
CA VAL A 62 -0.37 0.19 5.42
C VAL A 62 -1.84 -0.19 5.33
N LEU A 63 -2.22 -1.41 5.72
CA LEU A 63 -3.61 -1.87 5.63
C LEU A 63 -4.55 -1.01 6.49
N ARG A 64 -4.12 -0.65 7.70
CA ARG A 64 -4.89 0.24 8.58
C ARG A 64 -5.05 1.63 7.97
N ALA A 65 -3.97 2.21 7.44
CA ALA A 65 -4.01 3.53 6.82
C ALA A 65 -4.90 3.55 5.56
N LEU A 66 -4.91 2.46 4.78
CA LEU A 66 -5.82 2.30 3.64
C LEU A 66 -7.28 2.19 4.10
N GLN A 67 -7.55 1.45 5.17
CA GLN A 67 -8.90 1.35 5.73
C GLN A 67 -9.41 2.72 6.23
N GLU A 68 -8.57 3.46 6.96
CA GLU A 68 -8.90 4.80 7.44
C GLU A 68 -9.11 5.77 6.27
N PHE A 69 -8.29 5.68 5.21
CA PHE A 69 -8.48 6.45 3.98
C PHE A 69 -9.84 6.17 3.33
N GLU A 70 -10.22 4.89 3.17
CA GLU A 70 -11.52 4.52 2.61
C GLU A 70 -12.68 5.09 3.43
N LEU A 71 -12.61 4.99 4.76
CA LEU A 71 -13.63 5.51 5.67
C LEU A 71 -13.77 7.05 5.58
N CYS A 72 -12.65 7.78 5.43
CA CYS A 72 -12.70 9.23 5.27
C CYS A 72 -13.24 9.63 3.88
N CYS A 73 -12.84 8.92 2.82
CA CYS A 73 -13.38 9.13 1.47
C CYS A 73 -14.91 8.94 1.41
N GLU A 74 -15.43 7.90 2.06
CA GLU A 74 -16.87 7.63 2.13
C GLU A 74 -17.63 8.75 2.85
N LYS A 75 -17.08 9.28 3.95
CA LYS A 75 -17.67 10.41 4.69
C LYS A 75 -17.65 11.72 3.88
N GLU A 76 -16.59 11.96 3.12
CA GLU A 76 -16.41 13.20 2.35
C GLU A 76 -17.10 13.18 0.97
N GLY A 77 -17.69 12.04 0.58
CA GLY A 77 -18.29 11.85 -0.75
C GLY A 77 -17.26 11.90 -1.89
N GLN A 78 -15.96 11.81 -1.57
CA GLN A 78 -14.87 11.88 -2.53
C GLN A 78 -14.49 10.47 -2.97
N GLY A 79 -14.72 10.17 -4.25
CA GLY A 79 -14.54 8.83 -4.82
C GLY A 79 -13.15 8.60 -5.42
N GLY A 80 -12.38 7.68 -4.84
CA GLY A 80 -11.27 6.96 -5.49
C GLY A 80 -10.54 6.04 -4.49
N PRO A 81 -9.98 4.88 -4.89
CA PRO A 81 -9.22 3.99 -3.99
C PRO A 81 -7.84 4.54 -3.60
N GLY A 82 -7.54 5.81 -3.89
CA GLY A 82 -6.20 6.37 -3.80
C GLY A 82 -5.28 5.72 -4.83
N SER A 83 -3.99 5.64 -4.52
CA SER A 83 -3.02 4.87 -5.32
C SER A 83 -3.16 3.38 -4.98
N PRO A 84 -3.28 2.47 -5.97
CA PRO A 84 -3.27 1.03 -5.71
C PRO A 84 -1.93 0.47 -5.24
N TRP A 85 -0.84 1.23 -5.43
CA TRP A 85 0.51 0.74 -5.21
C TRP A 85 0.82 0.37 -3.75
N PRO A 86 0.45 1.16 -2.72
CA PRO A 86 0.63 0.76 -1.33
C PRO A 86 -0.07 -0.56 -0.98
N ALA A 87 -1.30 -0.74 -1.46
CA ALA A 87 -2.06 -1.96 -1.24
C ALA A 87 -1.36 -3.16 -1.87
N PHE A 88 -0.87 -3.02 -3.12
CA PHE A 88 -0.10 -4.05 -3.79
C PHE A 88 1.18 -4.42 -3.03
N MET A 89 1.96 -3.42 -2.58
CA MET A 89 3.19 -3.65 -1.82
C MET A 89 2.93 -4.38 -0.51
N ALA A 90 1.91 -3.97 0.25
CA ALA A 90 1.51 -4.66 1.48
C ALA A 90 0.98 -6.07 1.20
N GLY A 91 0.16 -6.22 0.16
CA GLY A 91 -0.40 -7.50 -0.30
C GLY A 91 0.67 -8.55 -0.58
N CYS A 92 1.72 -8.19 -1.32
CA CYS A 92 2.83 -9.09 -1.64
C CYS A 92 3.52 -9.66 -0.39
N GLU A 93 3.65 -8.87 0.67
CA GLU A 93 4.36 -9.28 1.88
C GLU A 93 3.43 -9.84 2.96
N THR A 94 2.17 -10.09 2.62
CA THR A 94 1.16 -10.50 3.60
C THR A 94 1.28 -11.98 3.98
N MET A 95 1.48 -12.29 5.27
CA MET A 95 1.71 -13.67 5.72
C MET A 95 0.55 -14.33 6.47
N THR A 96 -0.43 -13.56 6.93
CA THR A 96 -1.55 -14.07 7.74
C THR A 96 -2.82 -14.13 6.91
N LYS A 97 -3.67 -15.15 7.16
CA LYS A 97 -4.97 -15.27 6.48
C LYS A 97 -5.80 -14.00 6.61
N LYS A 98 -5.85 -13.40 7.81
CA LYS A 98 -6.57 -12.16 8.08
C LYS A 98 -6.20 -11.02 7.13
N HIS A 99 -4.91 -10.80 6.92
CA HIS A 99 -4.44 -9.72 6.05
C HIS A 99 -4.63 -10.07 4.57
N ARG A 100 -4.52 -11.35 4.19
CA ARG A 100 -4.83 -11.81 2.83
C ARG A 100 -6.30 -11.57 2.49
N ASP A 101 -7.21 -11.98 3.38
CA ASP A 101 -8.64 -11.73 3.26
C ASP A 101 -8.94 -10.23 3.16
N TYR A 102 -8.25 -9.39 3.94
CA TYR A 102 -8.39 -7.93 3.85
C TYR A 102 -7.98 -7.41 2.46
N PHE A 103 -6.82 -7.83 1.96
CA PHE A 103 -6.32 -7.41 0.65
C PHE A 103 -7.26 -7.81 -0.49
N GLU A 104 -7.76 -9.06 -0.49
CA GLU A 104 -8.70 -9.52 -1.52
C GLU A 104 -9.97 -8.67 -1.52
N ASN A 105 -10.56 -8.43 -0.36
CA ASN A 105 -11.74 -7.58 -0.21
C ASN A 105 -11.45 -6.13 -0.64
N TRP A 106 -10.27 -5.60 -0.32
CA TRP A 106 -9.86 -4.26 -0.74
C TRP A 106 -9.77 -4.15 -2.26
N VAL A 107 -9.15 -5.11 -2.94
CA VAL A 107 -9.04 -5.11 -4.41
C VAL A 107 -10.41 -5.21 -5.05
N ASP A 108 -11.30 -6.07 -4.53
CA ASP A 108 -12.64 -6.24 -5.09
C ASP A 108 -13.47 -4.96 -4.98
N ARG A 109 -13.39 -4.25 -3.85
CA ARG A 109 -14.00 -2.91 -3.68
C ARG A 109 -13.38 -1.87 -4.62
N ALA A 110 -12.05 -1.84 -4.72
CA ALA A 110 -11.35 -0.90 -5.59
C ALA A 110 -11.69 -1.12 -7.07
N PHE A 111 -11.81 -2.38 -7.50
CA PHE A 111 -12.23 -2.75 -8.84
C PHE A 111 -13.69 -2.36 -9.10
N ALA A 112 -14.61 -2.69 -8.19
CA ALA A 112 -16.03 -2.33 -8.33
C ALA A 112 -16.25 -0.82 -8.49
N ARG A 113 -15.39 0.00 -7.87
CA ARG A 113 -15.47 1.47 -7.93
C ARG A 113 -14.82 2.09 -9.17
N THR A 114 -13.78 1.47 -9.72
CA THR A 114 -12.95 2.09 -10.78
C THR A 114 -13.02 1.38 -12.13
N GLY A 115 -13.42 0.11 -12.16
CA GLY A 115 -13.34 -0.75 -13.34
C GLY A 115 -11.91 -1.06 -13.81
N PHE A 116 -10.87 -0.71 -13.04
CA PHE A 116 -9.49 -0.88 -13.48
C PHE A 116 -9.04 -2.34 -13.45
N THR A 117 -9.06 -3.00 -14.61
CA THR A 117 -8.66 -4.40 -14.79
C THR A 117 -7.25 -4.70 -14.28
N ARG A 118 -6.33 -3.73 -14.30
CA ARG A 118 -4.97 -3.88 -13.75
C ARG A 118 -4.95 -4.26 -12.27
N LEU A 119 -5.98 -3.90 -11.51
CA LEU A 119 -6.13 -4.34 -10.12
C LEU A 119 -6.29 -5.86 -10.02
N LEU A 120 -6.99 -6.48 -10.98
CA LEU A 120 -7.15 -7.93 -11.02
C LEU A 120 -5.84 -8.63 -11.40
N THR A 121 -5.07 -8.05 -12.31
CA THR A 121 -3.71 -8.54 -12.62
C THR A 121 -2.82 -8.47 -11.37
N ALA A 122 -2.88 -7.36 -10.62
CA ALA A 122 -2.16 -7.19 -9.37
C ALA A 122 -2.62 -8.21 -8.30
N LYS A 123 -3.93 -8.48 -8.19
CA LYS A 123 -4.49 -9.50 -7.29
C LYS A 123 -3.92 -10.89 -7.58
N LYS A 124 -3.91 -11.30 -8.85
CA LYS A 124 -3.36 -12.59 -9.27
C LYS A 124 -1.88 -12.70 -8.92
N CYS A 125 -1.09 -11.68 -9.22
CA CYS A 125 0.33 -11.66 -8.85
C CYS A 125 0.54 -11.84 -7.34
N VAL A 126 -0.23 -11.13 -6.51
CA VAL A 126 -0.17 -11.27 -5.05
C VAL A 126 -0.57 -12.67 -4.59
N GLN A 127 -1.62 -13.25 -5.16
CA GLN A 127 -2.06 -14.62 -4.84
C GLN A 127 -0.99 -15.66 -5.19
N GLU A 128 -0.34 -15.52 -6.36
CA GLU A 128 0.78 -16.40 -6.74
C GLU A 128 1.96 -16.26 -5.76
N VAL A 129 2.24 -15.05 -5.22
CA VAL A 129 3.26 -14.86 -4.16
C VAL A 129 2.89 -15.68 -2.94
N TRP A 130 1.63 -15.61 -2.51
CA TRP A 130 1.16 -16.33 -1.33
C TRP A 130 1.25 -17.85 -1.50
N GLU A 131 0.85 -18.37 -2.66
CA GLU A 131 0.97 -19.79 -2.96
C GLU A 131 2.40 -20.28 -2.91
N MET A 132 3.34 -19.52 -3.49
CA MET A 132 4.77 -19.83 -3.43
C MET A 132 5.27 -19.82 -1.98
N LEU A 133 4.96 -18.78 -1.22
CA LEU A 133 5.35 -18.68 0.20
C LEU A 133 4.79 -19.85 1.02
N ASP A 134 3.55 -20.28 0.74
CA ASP A 134 2.93 -21.40 1.44
C ASP A 134 3.58 -22.75 1.06
N ARG A 135 3.95 -22.95 -0.21
CA ARG A 135 4.72 -24.13 -0.67
C ARG A 135 6.06 -24.25 0.06
N PHE A 136 6.79 -23.14 0.17
CA PHE A 136 8.10 -23.13 0.81
C PHE A 136 8.03 -23.16 2.34
N ARG A 137 6.92 -22.76 2.95
CA ARG A 137 6.66 -22.95 4.39
C ARG A 137 6.50 -24.41 4.80
N VAL A 138 5.99 -25.26 3.90
CA VAL A 138 5.77 -26.70 4.16
C VAL A 138 7.05 -27.51 3.93
N SER A 139 8.01 -26.97 3.16
CA SER A 139 9.33 -27.55 2.94
C SER A 139 10.28 -27.15 4.08
N ASP A 140 10.74 -28.11 4.89
CA ASP A 140 11.71 -27.92 6.00
C ASP A 140 13.11 -27.42 5.55
N ASN A 141 13.25 -27.04 4.29
CA ASN A 141 14.52 -26.65 3.70
C ASN A 141 14.76 -25.15 3.96
N GLU A 142 15.40 -24.82 5.10
CA GLU A 142 15.75 -23.44 5.53
C GLU A 142 16.45 -22.62 4.42
N LEU A 143 17.21 -23.27 3.54
CA LEU A 143 17.87 -22.61 2.41
C LEU A 143 16.90 -22.15 1.30
N MET A 144 15.74 -22.82 1.17
CA MET A 144 14.64 -22.47 0.26
C MET A 144 13.60 -21.54 0.91
N GLN A 145 13.64 -21.34 2.22
CA GLN A 145 12.90 -20.25 2.87
C GLN A 145 13.41 -18.85 2.42
N ARG A 146 14.47 -18.80 1.59
CA ARG A 146 14.90 -17.61 0.86
C ARG A 146 13.82 -17.08 -0.10
N TYR A 147 13.12 -16.07 0.41
CA TYR A 147 12.79 -14.80 -0.27
C TYR A 147 12.02 -14.82 -1.59
N TRP A 148 11.03 -15.70 -1.79
CA TRP A 148 10.10 -15.49 -2.91
C TRP A 148 9.39 -14.13 -2.76
N THR A 149 9.30 -13.39 -3.86
CA THR A 149 8.69 -12.05 -3.94
C THR A 149 7.92 -11.93 -5.23
N TRP A 150 7.09 -10.91 -5.34
CA TRP A 150 6.42 -10.54 -6.59
C TRP A 150 7.40 -10.34 -7.76
N MET A 151 8.67 -10.01 -7.51
CA MET A 151 9.68 -9.85 -8.57
C MET A 151 9.99 -11.18 -9.25
N HIS A 152 10.18 -12.25 -8.47
CA HIS A 152 10.43 -13.58 -9.03
C HIS A 152 9.25 -14.06 -9.89
N ILE A 153 8.03 -13.73 -9.45
CA ILE A 153 6.81 -14.03 -10.21
C ILE A 153 6.71 -13.15 -11.47
N SER A 154 7.02 -11.86 -11.35
CA SER A 154 7.02 -10.96 -12.50
C SER A 154 8.08 -11.33 -13.55
N GLU A 155 9.23 -11.85 -13.12
CA GLU A 155 10.30 -12.36 -13.98
C GLU A 155 9.88 -13.69 -14.64
N GLU A 156 9.25 -14.61 -13.90
CA GLU A 156 8.75 -15.89 -14.42
C GLU A 156 7.59 -15.71 -15.42
N GLN A 157 6.72 -14.72 -15.20
CA GLN A 157 5.55 -14.44 -16.04
C GLN A 157 5.84 -13.55 -17.26
N ASN A 158 7.10 -13.16 -17.49
CA ASN A 158 7.51 -12.31 -18.61
C ASN A 158 6.67 -11.02 -18.78
N LEU A 159 6.23 -10.41 -17.67
CA LEU A 159 5.35 -9.23 -17.66
C LEU A 159 5.94 -7.99 -18.38
N TYR A 160 7.22 -8.03 -18.75
CA TYR A 160 7.95 -7.00 -19.49
C TYR A 160 8.63 -7.48 -20.79
N ASP A 161 8.51 -8.76 -21.18
CA ASP A 161 9.33 -9.36 -22.26
C ASP A 161 8.49 -10.13 -23.30
N SER A 162 7.29 -9.61 -23.59
CA SER A 162 6.54 -10.03 -24.79
C SER A 162 7.00 -9.32 -26.07
N ASP A 163 7.57 -8.11 -25.96
CA ASP A 163 7.90 -7.28 -27.14
C ASP A 163 9.40 -7.27 -27.49
N TYR A 164 10.31 -7.54 -26.54
CA TYR A 164 11.74 -7.54 -26.83
C TYR A 164 12.19 -8.83 -27.55
N HIS A 165 11.63 -9.97 -27.19
CA HIS A 165 11.96 -11.24 -27.82
C HIS A 165 11.48 -11.38 -29.27
N SER A 166 10.40 -10.70 -29.64
CA SER A 166 9.86 -10.65 -31.00
C SER A 166 10.70 -9.75 -31.92
N GLU A 167 11.13 -8.57 -31.44
CA GLU A 167 12.01 -7.69 -32.22
C GLU A 167 13.43 -8.25 -32.41
N LEU A 168 13.98 -8.94 -31.41
CA LEU A 168 15.30 -9.59 -31.51
C LEU A 168 15.32 -10.79 -32.47
N LYS A 169 14.19 -11.49 -32.65
CA LYS A 169 14.05 -12.56 -33.65
C LYS A 169 13.93 -12.00 -35.07
N LEU A 170 13.25 -10.87 -35.25
CA LEU A 170 13.15 -10.18 -36.55
C LEU A 170 14.51 -9.60 -37.02
N ARG A 171 15.27 -8.99 -36.12
CA ARG A 171 16.60 -8.42 -36.43
C ARG A 171 17.70 -9.43 -36.74
N LYS A 172 17.53 -10.70 -36.35
CA LYS A 172 18.49 -11.79 -36.64
C LYS A 172 18.13 -12.60 -37.89
N SER A 173 16.99 -12.27 -38.53
CA SER A 173 16.50 -12.94 -39.74
C SER A 173 16.57 -12.06 -41.00
N THR A 174 17.16 -10.86 -40.91
CA THR A 174 17.52 -9.99 -42.04
C THR A 174 19.02 -9.82 -42.06
#